data_AF-A0A4R6P5M3-F1
#
_entry.id   AF-A0A4R6P5M3-F1
#
_cell.length_a   1.000
_cell.length_b   1.000
_cell.length_c   1.000
_cell.angle_alpha   90.00
_cell.angle_beta   90.00
_cell.angle_gamma   90.00
#
_symmetry.space_group_name_H-M   'P 1'
#
loop_
_entity.id
_entity.type
_entity.pdbx_description
1 polymer ?
#
loop_
_entity_poly.entity_id
_entity_poly.type
_entity_poly.pdbx_seq_one_letter_code
_entity_poly.pdbx_strand_id
1 'polypeptide(L)'
;MQQPILGFPSGGIYGYTHPFGGYQGSHAEYIRVPFGGVNCFPIPESITDEQALFCSDALPTGLMGADFCDISPGDTVAVWGSGGVGLMAAHTSRLLGAGRVIVIDRVPERLELARRHAGADTIDYTSADSVPATLREMTGGRGPDACIDAVGMEAHGTGVQHLYDRAK
;
A
#
# COMPACT_ATOMS: atom_id res chain seq x y z
N MET A 1 -13.55 0.05 22.78
CA MET A 1 -14.41 -1.09 22.40
C MET A 1 -13.65 -2.24 21.75
N GLN A 2 -12.50 -2.01 21.10
CA GLN A 2 -11.79 -3.07 20.34
C GLN A 2 -10.78 -3.88 21.14
N GLN A 3 -10.19 -3.29 22.18
CA GLN A 3 -9.10 -3.90 22.95
C GLN A 3 -9.40 -5.32 23.45
N PRO A 4 -10.62 -5.68 23.89
CA PRO A 4 -10.92 -7.07 24.25
C PRO A 4 -10.85 -8.06 23.09
N ILE A 5 -11.03 -7.59 21.84
CA ILE A 5 -11.01 -8.40 20.61
C ILE A 5 -9.60 -8.42 20.00
N LEU A 6 -8.93 -7.28 19.93
CA LEU A 6 -7.64 -7.13 19.27
C LEU A 6 -6.44 -7.39 20.21
N GLY A 7 -6.65 -7.38 21.53
CA GLY A 7 -5.58 -7.55 22.52
C GLY A 7 -4.76 -6.28 22.82
N PHE A 8 -4.95 -5.20 22.06
CA PHE A 8 -4.26 -3.92 22.24
C PHE A 8 -5.18 -2.74 21.88
N PRO A 9 -4.91 -1.53 22.42
CA PRO A 9 -5.62 -0.33 21.98
C PRO A 9 -5.19 0.03 20.54
N SER A 10 -6.16 0.19 19.65
CA SER A 10 -5.94 0.68 18.29
C SER A 10 -6.14 2.20 18.20
N GLY A 11 -5.63 2.80 17.13
CA GLY A 11 -5.95 4.18 16.76
C GLY A 11 -7.43 4.38 16.43
N GLY A 12 -7.87 5.64 16.49
CA GLY A 12 -9.18 6.06 15.97
C GLY A 12 -9.11 6.29 14.46
N ILE A 13 -10.17 5.94 13.74
CA ILE A 13 -10.24 6.10 12.28
C ILE A 13 -11.44 7.00 11.95
N TYR A 14 -11.21 8.04 11.16
CA TYR A 14 -12.25 8.97 10.72
C TYR A 14 -13.15 8.33 9.67
N GLY A 15 -14.47 8.50 9.80
CA GLY A 15 -15.44 7.98 8.85
C GLY A 15 -15.59 6.46 8.85
N TYR A 16 -15.13 5.79 9.92
CA TYR A 16 -15.17 4.34 10.05
C TYR A 16 -16.10 3.86 11.17
N THR A 17 -16.14 2.54 11.39
CA THR A 17 -17.09 1.90 12.30
C THR A 17 -16.88 2.28 13.78
N HIS A 18 -17.94 2.18 14.58
CA HIS A 18 -17.93 2.52 16.02
C HIS A 18 -16.80 1.89 16.85
N PRO A 19 -16.35 0.64 16.60
CA PRO A 19 -15.21 0.10 17.31
C PRO A 19 -13.97 1.02 17.23
N PHE A 20 -13.75 1.72 16.11
CA PHE A 20 -12.64 2.64 15.81
C PHE A 20 -12.88 4.09 16.22
N GLY A 21 -13.69 4.28 17.26
CA GLY A 21 -13.93 5.58 17.87
C GLY A 21 -15.17 6.28 17.34
N GLY A 22 -15.76 5.81 16.23
CA GLY A 22 -16.98 6.38 15.67
C GLY A 22 -16.84 7.85 15.28
N TYR A 23 -15.64 8.25 14.85
CA TYR A 23 -15.39 9.61 14.39
C TYR A 23 -16.02 9.83 13.02
N GLN A 24 -16.58 11.02 12.81
CA GLN A 24 -17.15 11.40 11.51
C GLN A 24 -16.04 11.55 10.45
N GLY A 25 -16.37 11.24 9.19
CA GLY A 25 -15.44 11.28 8.07
C GLY A 25 -15.30 12.65 7.41
N SER A 26 -14.45 12.74 6.39
CA SER A 26 -14.11 13.97 5.67
C SER A 26 -14.97 14.25 4.43
N HIS A 27 -15.86 13.34 4.02
CA HIS A 27 -16.79 13.57 2.92
C HIS A 27 -17.98 14.46 3.36
N ALA A 28 -17.66 15.66 3.83
CA ALA A 28 -18.57 16.67 4.35
C ALA A 28 -17.92 18.06 4.22
N GLU A 29 -18.70 19.13 4.36
CA GLU A 29 -18.17 20.50 4.30
C GLU A 29 -17.20 20.82 5.45
N TYR A 30 -17.31 20.10 6.57
CA TYR A 30 -16.46 20.27 7.75
C TYR A 30 -16.16 18.92 8.41
N ILE A 31 -14.95 18.77 8.96
CA ILE A 31 -14.53 17.63 9.78
C ILE A 31 -14.05 18.08 11.15
N ARG A 32 -14.35 17.29 12.18
CA ARG A 32 -13.79 17.47 13.52
C ARG A 32 -12.57 16.56 13.69
N VAL A 33 -11.39 17.16 13.85
CA VAL A 33 -10.13 16.45 14.15
C VAL A 33 -9.79 16.58 15.64
N PRO A 34 -9.95 15.53 16.46
CA PRO A 34 -9.47 15.50 17.84
C PRO A 34 -7.96 15.72 17.88
N PHE A 35 -7.46 16.39 18.92
CA PHE A 35 -6.03 16.63 19.11
C PHE A 35 -5.36 17.24 17.86
N GLY A 36 -5.94 18.28 17.28
CA GLY A 36 -5.46 18.88 16.02
C GLY A 36 -3.98 19.27 16.02
N GLY A 37 -3.39 19.62 17.16
CA GLY A 37 -1.94 19.89 17.26
C GLY A 37 -1.04 18.65 17.05
N VAL A 38 -1.60 17.45 17.10
CA VAL A 38 -0.91 16.17 16.83
C VAL A 38 -1.32 15.61 15.47
N ASN A 39 -2.60 15.77 15.10
CA ASN A 39 -3.19 15.11 13.94
C ASN A 39 -3.29 16.00 12.68
N CYS A 40 -2.97 17.29 12.77
CA CYS A 40 -2.95 18.21 11.63
C CYS A 40 -1.55 18.77 11.43
N PHE A 41 -1.13 18.82 10.17
CA PHE A 41 0.15 19.41 9.76
C PHE A 41 -0.12 20.53 8.76
N PRO A 42 0.60 21.65 8.86
CA PRO A 42 0.52 22.69 7.83
C PRO A 42 1.09 22.14 6.52
N ILE A 43 0.35 22.34 5.42
CA ILE A 43 0.83 22.01 4.09
C ILE A 43 1.82 23.10 3.66
N PRO A 44 3.06 22.76 3.26
CA PRO A 44 4.00 23.74 2.75
C PRO A 44 3.47 24.45 1.50
N GLU A 45 3.74 25.75 1.34
CA GLU A 45 3.22 26.56 0.21
C GLU A 45 3.59 26.00 -1.18
N SER A 46 4.68 25.23 -1.28
CA SER A 46 5.13 24.61 -2.53
C SER A 46 4.37 23.34 -2.92
N ILE A 47 3.47 22.85 -2.07
CA ILE A 47 2.74 21.58 -2.25
C ILE A 47 1.26 21.91 -2.47
N THR A 48 0.67 21.39 -3.54
CA THR A 48 -0.77 21.56 -3.80
C THR A 48 -1.60 20.63 -2.92
N ASP A 49 -2.88 20.96 -2.73
CA ASP A 49 -3.79 20.12 -1.94
C ASP A 49 -3.90 18.70 -2.50
N GLU A 50 -3.92 18.53 -3.82
CA GLU A 50 -3.98 17.21 -4.47
C GLU A 50 -2.72 16.38 -4.22
N GLN A 51 -1.55 17.02 -4.08
CA GLN A 51 -0.31 16.33 -3.72
C GLN A 51 -0.33 15.94 -2.24
N ALA A 52 -0.75 16.85 -1.37
CA ALA A 52 -0.83 16.62 0.07
C ALA A 52 -1.90 15.59 0.44
N LEU A 53 -2.96 15.44 -0.37
CA LEU A 53 -4.08 14.54 -0.12
C LEU A 53 -3.62 13.11 0.19
N PHE A 54 -2.65 12.59 -0.56
CA PHE A 54 -2.15 11.23 -0.39
C PHE A 54 -1.36 11.02 0.92
N CYS A 55 -0.85 12.09 1.53
CA CYS A 55 -0.15 12.05 2.82
C CYS A 55 -1.08 11.70 3.99
N SER A 56 -2.41 11.73 3.79
CA SER A 56 -3.37 11.37 4.83
C SER A 56 -3.57 9.86 5.01
N ASP A 57 -3.21 9.04 4.01
CA ASP A 57 -3.42 7.58 4.05
C ASP A 57 -2.46 6.81 3.13
N ALA A 58 -2.68 6.85 1.82
CA ALA A 58 -2.02 5.92 0.89
C ALA A 58 -0.49 6.03 0.90
N LEU A 59 0.05 7.25 0.98
CA LEU A 59 1.49 7.49 1.02
C LEU A 59 2.13 6.98 2.33
N PRO A 60 1.70 7.41 3.54
CA PRO A 60 2.30 6.90 4.78
C PRO A 60 2.07 5.40 4.96
N THR A 61 0.95 4.83 4.48
CA THR A 61 0.72 3.39 4.51
C THR A 61 1.71 2.63 3.62
N GLY A 62 1.95 3.11 2.40
CA GLY A 62 2.97 2.53 1.51
C GLY A 62 4.39 2.66 2.07
N LEU A 63 4.72 3.83 2.63
CA LEU A 63 6.00 4.08 3.28
C LEU A 63 6.22 3.17 4.49
N MET A 64 5.22 2.99 5.34
CA MET A 64 5.29 2.09 6.49
C MET A 64 5.59 0.64 6.06
N GLY A 65 4.95 0.17 4.99
CA GLY A 65 5.25 -1.16 4.43
C GLY A 65 6.69 -1.29 3.94
N ALA A 66 7.23 -0.25 3.30
CA ALA A 66 8.61 -0.22 2.85
C ALA A 66 9.62 -0.09 4.00
N ASP A 67 9.30 0.70 5.03
CA ASP A 67 10.11 0.87 6.24
C ASP A 67 10.24 -0.45 7.02
N PHE A 68 9.15 -1.21 7.14
CA PHE A 68 9.15 -2.54 7.75
C PHE A 68 9.99 -3.58 6.99
N CYS A 69 10.35 -3.32 5.74
CA CYS A 69 11.22 -4.20 4.98
C CYS A 69 12.72 -4.03 5.32
N ASP A 70 13.10 -3.03 6.12
CA ASP A 70 14.51 -2.73 6.46
C ASP A 70 15.42 -2.68 5.23
N ILE A 71 14.97 -1.93 4.21
CA ILE A 71 15.57 -1.92 2.86
C ILE A 71 17.00 -1.41 2.91
N SER A 72 17.91 -2.19 2.34
CA SER A 72 19.31 -1.84 2.13
C SER A 72 19.61 -1.49 0.68
N PRO A 73 20.64 -0.65 0.42
CA PRO A 73 21.10 -0.36 -0.93
C PRO A 73 21.41 -1.64 -1.73
N GLY A 74 20.74 -1.81 -2.87
CA GLY A 74 20.90 -2.98 -3.73
C GLY A 74 19.80 -4.04 -3.59
N ASP A 75 18.97 -3.95 -2.55
CA ASP A 75 17.86 -4.89 -2.35
C ASP A 75 16.85 -4.82 -3.50
N THR A 76 16.26 -5.97 -3.79
CA THR A 76 15.11 -6.13 -4.68
C THR A 76 13.85 -6.29 -3.84
N VAL A 77 12.90 -5.37 -4.02
CA VAL A 77 11.59 -5.41 -3.34
C VAL A 77 10.51 -5.82 -4.34
N ALA A 78 9.70 -6.82 -3.99
CA ALA A 78 8.51 -7.18 -4.74
C ALA A 78 7.26 -6.63 -4.07
N VAL A 79 6.39 -5.96 -4.83
CA VAL A 79 5.16 -5.35 -4.34
C VAL A 79 3.96 -5.96 -5.04
N TRP A 80 3.09 -6.64 -4.30
CA TRP A 80 1.83 -7.15 -4.82
C TRP A 80 0.76 -6.07 -4.73
N GLY A 81 0.08 -5.84 -5.85
CA GLY A 81 -0.93 -4.80 -6.00
C GLY A 81 -0.33 -3.48 -6.48
N SER A 82 -0.92 -2.92 -7.54
CA SER A 82 -0.54 -1.64 -8.13
C SER A 82 -1.66 -0.60 -7.94
N GLY A 83 -2.42 -0.70 -6.84
CA GLY A 83 -3.37 0.32 -6.39
C GLY A 83 -2.67 1.54 -5.76
N GLY A 84 -3.44 2.43 -5.14
CA GLY A 84 -2.89 3.65 -4.50
C GLY A 84 -1.77 3.35 -3.49
N VAL A 85 -2.02 2.43 -2.55
CA VAL A 85 -1.01 2.01 -1.55
C VAL A 85 0.18 1.32 -2.22
N GLY A 86 -0.05 0.38 -3.12
CA GLY A 86 1.02 -0.38 -3.78
C GLY A 86 1.96 0.49 -4.63
N LEU A 87 1.41 1.49 -5.34
CA LEU A 87 2.21 2.47 -6.07
C LEU A 87 3.07 3.32 -5.11
N MET A 88 2.51 3.73 -3.97
CA MET A 88 3.26 4.47 -2.95
C MET A 88 4.33 3.60 -2.29
N ALA A 89 4.04 2.32 -2.03
CA ALA A 89 5.02 1.35 -1.52
C ALA A 89 6.17 1.15 -2.51
N ALA A 90 5.88 1.01 -3.80
CA ALA A 90 6.90 0.88 -4.83
C ALA A 90 7.78 2.13 -4.93
N HIS A 91 7.16 3.32 -4.93
CA HIS A 91 7.87 4.58 -4.99
C HIS A 91 8.74 4.81 -3.74
N THR A 92 8.20 4.56 -2.54
CA THR A 92 8.92 4.75 -1.27
C THR A 92 10.01 3.71 -1.05
N SER A 93 9.85 2.47 -1.53
CA SER A 93 10.92 1.46 -1.52
C SER A 93 12.17 1.94 -2.26
N ARG A 94 11.98 2.62 -3.41
CA ARG A 94 13.08 3.26 -4.14
C ARG A 94 13.70 4.41 -3.35
N LEU A 95 12.88 5.25 -2.73
CA LEU A 95 13.36 6.36 -1.88
C LEU A 95 14.19 5.86 -0.69
N LEU A 96 13.85 4.69 -0.15
CA LEU A 96 14.59 4.03 0.94
C LEU A 96 15.83 3.26 0.47
N GLY A 97 16.13 3.24 -0.84
CA GLY A 97 17.39 2.72 -1.36
C GLY A 97 17.30 1.38 -2.09
N ALA A 98 16.11 0.83 -2.33
CA ALA A 98 15.96 -0.41 -3.09
C ALA A 98 16.62 -0.28 -4.47
N GLY A 99 17.56 -1.19 -4.76
CA GLY A 99 18.24 -1.26 -6.05
C GLY A 99 17.27 -1.59 -7.17
N ARG A 100 16.24 -2.39 -6.87
CA ARG A 100 15.21 -2.81 -7.81
C ARG A 100 13.85 -2.94 -7.13
N VAL A 101 12.79 -2.56 -7.83
CA VAL A 101 11.41 -2.79 -7.38
C VAL A 101 10.64 -3.48 -8.49
N ILE A 102 9.88 -4.53 -8.14
CA ILE A 102 9.06 -5.31 -9.06
C ILE A 102 7.61 -5.25 -8.58
N VAL A 103 6.71 -4.67 -9.38
CA VAL A 103 5.29 -4.55 -9.06
C VAL A 103 4.48 -5.62 -9.77
N ILE A 104 3.62 -6.33 -9.05
CA ILE A 104 2.78 -7.42 -9.55
C ILE A 104 1.31 -7.00 -9.49
N ASP A 105 0.65 -6.96 -10.64
CA ASP A 105 -0.79 -6.69 -10.77
C ASP A 105 -1.31 -7.35 -12.07
N ARG A 106 -2.57 -7.15 -12.42
CA ARG A 106 -3.15 -7.58 -13.70
C ARG A 106 -3.67 -6.41 -14.54
N VAL A 107 -3.81 -5.22 -13.96
CA VAL A 107 -4.42 -4.07 -14.63
C VAL A 107 -3.34 -3.31 -15.40
N PRO A 108 -3.34 -3.32 -16.74
CA PRO A 108 -2.25 -2.76 -17.54
C PRO A 108 -2.01 -1.27 -17.25
N GLU A 109 -3.06 -0.48 -17.04
CA GLU A 109 -2.95 0.95 -16.74
C GLU A 109 -2.25 1.20 -15.40
N ARG A 110 -2.47 0.33 -14.41
CA ARG A 110 -1.82 0.45 -13.09
C ARG A 110 -0.34 0.09 -13.18
N LEU A 111 -0.02 -0.98 -13.90
CA LEU A 111 1.36 -1.37 -14.17
C LEU A 111 2.11 -0.29 -14.98
N GLU A 112 1.43 0.41 -15.89
CA GLU A 112 2.00 1.56 -16.58
C GLU A 112 2.38 2.70 -15.63
N LEU A 113 1.52 3.00 -14.66
CA LEU A 113 1.83 4.00 -13.64
C LEU A 113 3.04 3.60 -12.79
N ALA A 114 3.15 2.32 -12.40
CA ALA A 114 4.29 1.81 -11.65
C ALA A 114 5.60 2.00 -12.42
N ARG A 115 5.63 1.63 -13.71
CA ARG A 115 6.81 1.83 -14.57
C ARG A 115 7.18 3.30 -14.73
N ARG A 116 6.21 4.17 -15.02
CA ARG A 116 6.47 5.59 -15.30
C ARG A 116 6.87 6.38 -14.06
N HIS A 117 6.23 6.13 -12.93
CA HIS A 117 6.33 7.01 -11.75
C HIS A 117 7.12 6.41 -10.59
N ALA A 118 7.25 5.08 -10.51
CA ALA A 118 8.11 4.42 -9.53
C ALA A 118 9.40 3.87 -10.15
N GLY A 119 9.52 3.82 -11.49
CA GLY A 119 10.66 3.19 -12.16
C GLY A 119 10.76 1.70 -11.85
N ALA A 120 9.63 1.06 -11.56
CA ALA A 120 9.56 -0.35 -11.21
C ALA A 120 9.46 -1.23 -12.45
N ASP A 121 10.03 -2.43 -12.37
CA ASP A 121 9.66 -3.51 -13.28
C ASP A 121 8.25 -3.99 -12.95
N THR A 122 7.58 -4.61 -13.92
CA THR A 122 6.20 -5.06 -13.72
C THR A 122 5.98 -6.49 -14.19
N ILE A 123 5.18 -7.24 -13.43
CA ILE A 123 4.68 -8.56 -13.82
C ILE A 123 3.16 -8.46 -13.93
N ASP A 124 2.64 -8.74 -15.13
CA ASP A 124 1.23 -9.09 -15.30
C ASP A 124 1.05 -10.57 -14.97
N TYR A 125 0.45 -10.85 -13.81
CA TYR A 125 0.28 -12.23 -13.36
C TYR A 125 -0.73 -13.05 -14.19
N THR A 126 -1.51 -12.41 -15.07
CA THR A 126 -2.43 -13.12 -15.97
C THR A 126 -1.72 -13.69 -17.20
N SER A 127 -0.55 -13.14 -17.52
CA SER A 127 0.29 -13.57 -18.64
C SER A 127 1.50 -14.40 -18.19
N ALA A 128 1.78 -14.46 -16.89
CA ALA A 128 2.87 -15.25 -16.33
C ALA A 128 2.38 -16.63 -15.88
N ASP A 129 3.07 -17.69 -16.30
CA ASP A 129 2.76 -19.06 -15.85
C ASP A 129 2.93 -19.21 -14.33
N SER A 130 3.91 -18.51 -13.74
CA SER A 130 4.18 -18.55 -12.30
C SER A 130 4.94 -17.31 -11.85
N VAL A 131 4.27 -16.42 -11.11
CA VAL A 131 4.89 -15.22 -10.51
C VAL A 131 6.11 -15.59 -9.65
N PRO A 132 6.09 -16.61 -8.77
CA PRO A 132 7.28 -17.00 -8.01
C PRO A 132 8.46 -17.45 -8.88
N ALA A 133 8.19 -18.17 -9.98
CA ALA A 133 9.25 -18.60 -10.89
C ALA A 133 9.85 -17.40 -11.63
N THR A 134 9.01 -16.50 -12.14
CA THR A 134 9.44 -15.25 -12.79
C THR A 134 10.25 -14.38 -11.83
N LEU A 135 9.81 -14.22 -10.58
CA LEU A 135 10.56 -13.47 -9.57
C LEU A 135 11.93 -14.08 -9.30
N ARG A 136 12.03 -15.42 -9.19
CA ARG A 136 13.32 -16.11 -9.05
C ARG A 136 14.22 -15.87 -10.25
N GLU A 137 13.70 -15.99 -11.47
CA GLU A 137 14.46 -15.73 -12.69
C GLU A 137 15.01 -14.29 -12.71
N MET A 138 14.16 -13.30 -12.40
CA MET A 138 14.54 -11.89 -12.34
C MET A 138 15.57 -11.59 -11.24
N THR A 139 15.72 -12.44 -10.23
CA THR A 139 16.57 -12.24 -9.05
C THR A 139 17.70 -13.26 -8.93
N GLY A 140 18.11 -13.88 -10.05
CA GLY A 140 19.24 -14.82 -10.06
C GLY A 140 19.00 -16.11 -9.27
N GLY A 141 17.74 -16.53 -9.13
CA GLY A 141 17.29 -17.77 -8.50
C GLY A 141 16.94 -17.66 -7.02
N ARG A 142 17.31 -16.56 -6.35
CA ARG A 142 17.15 -16.37 -4.90
C ARG A 142 15.72 -15.96 -4.51
N GLY A 143 15.08 -15.12 -5.30
CA GLY A 143 13.87 -14.39 -4.93
C GLY A 143 14.19 -12.96 -4.43
N PRO A 144 13.16 -12.10 -4.29
CA PRO A 144 13.31 -10.75 -3.75
C PRO A 144 13.87 -10.75 -2.32
N ASP A 145 14.55 -9.68 -1.94
CA ASP A 145 15.05 -9.46 -0.58
C ASP A 145 13.91 -9.16 0.39
N ALA A 146 12.88 -8.44 -0.08
CA ALA A 146 11.67 -8.16 0.68
C ALA A 146 10.41 -8.18 -0.19
N CYS A 147 9.26 -8.38 0.46
CA CYS A 147 7.96 -8.47 -0.19
C CYS A 147 6.94 -7.60 0.56
N ILE A 148 6.17 -6.80 -0.18
CA ILE A 148 5.07 -5.99 0.35
C ILE A 148 3.78 -6.46 -0.31
N ASP A 149 2.80 -6.89 0.47
CA ASP A 149 1.45 -7.19 -0.03
C ASP A 149 0.51 -6.01 0.24
N ALA A 150 0.11 -5.33 -0.84
CA ALA A 150 -0.85 -4.22 -0.82
C ALA A 150 -2.17 -4.60 -1.53
N VAL A 151 -2.46 -5.90 -1.67
CA VAL A 151 -3.74 -6.42 -2.17
C VAL A 151 -4.65 -6.83 -1.01
N GLY A 152 -4.09 -7.55 -0.03
CA GLY A 152 -4.84 -8.05 1.13
C GLY A 152 -5.84 -9.17 0.78
N MET A 153 -6.82 -9.38 1.67
CA MET A 153 -7.79 -10.49 1.59
C MET A 153 -8.72 -10.42 0.36
N GLU A 154 -8.80 -9.28 -0.31
CA GLU A 154 -9.57 -9.09 -1.56
C GLU A 154 -8.80 -9.54 -2.81
N ALA A 155 -7.67 -10.23 -2.63
CA ALA A 155 -6.98 -10.90 -3.72
C ALA A 155 -7.96 -11.78 -4.49
N HIS A 156 -7.91 -11.73 -5.83
CA HIS A 156 -8.76 -12.59 -6.66
C HIS A 156 -8.39 -14.05 -6.45
N GLY A 157 -9.08 -14.69 -5.51
CA GLY A 157 -9.14 -16.14 -5.39
C GLY A 157 -10.15 -16.71 -6.39
N THR A 158 -9.95 -17.94 -6.82
CA THR A 158 -10.95 -18.71 -7.59
C THR A 158 -11.74 -19.69 -6.70
N GLY A 159 -11.51 -19.65 -5.38
CA GLY A 159 -12.09 -20.58 -4.41
C GLY A 159 -13.24 -20.00 -3.59
N VAL A 160 -13.72 -20.79 -2.60
CA VAL A 160 -14.85 -20.45 -1.72
C VAL A 160 -14.65 -19.12 -0.98
N GLN A 161 -13.41 -18.77 -0.66
CA GLN A 161 -13.05 -17.50 -0.03
C GLN A 161 -13.47 -16.29 -0.89
N HIS A 162 -13.27 -16.34 -2.20
CA HIS A 162 -13.64 -15.26 -3.12
C HIS A 162 -15.15 -15.04 -3.20
N LEU A 163 -15.95 -16.11 -3.09
CA LEU A 163 -17.41 -16.01 -3.03
C LEU A 163 -17.86 -15.35 -1.72
N TYR A 164 -17.18 -15.64 -0.61
CA TYR A 164 -17.45 -14.99 0.68
C TYR A 164 -17.08 -13.50 0.63
N ASP A 165 -15.92 -13.16 0.09
CA ASP A 165 -15.45 -11.77 0.00
C ASP A 165 -16.33 -10.91 -0.92
N ARG A 166 -16.96 -11.48 -1.95
CA ARG A 166 -17.95 -10.76 -2.80
C ARG A 166 -19.32 -10.55 -2.14
N ALA A 167 -19.67 -11.36 -1.14
CA ALA A 167 -21.00 -11.37 -0.54
C ALA A 167 -21.10 -10.53 0.74
N LYS A 168 -19.96 -10.14 1.31
CA LYS A 168 -19.85 -9.37 2.55
C LYS A 168 -19.82 -7.86 2.28
#